data_AF-A0A2V6PID4-F1
#
_entry.id   AF-A0A2V6PID4-F1
#
_cell.length_a   1.000
_cell.length_b   1.000
_cell.length_c   1.000
_cell.angle_alpha   90.00
_cell.angle_beta   90.00
_cell.angle_gamma   90.00
#
_symmetry.space_group_name_H-M   'P 1'
#
loop_
_entity.id
_entity.type
_entity.pdbx_description
1 polymer ?
#
loop_
_entity_poly.entity_id
_entity_poly.type
_entity_poly.pdbx_seq_one_letter_code
_entity_poly.pdbx_strand_id
1 'polypeptide(L)'
;RNLPGGTPAKGWSIDGKPLEQRTVEIELPGDPASQRSSPTGLALKPAEAVLDGIEYRLNTAQGVSNPVLLSFAGAPVVTEREPNDQPDQAQKVPLPCEFVGQFYPAGDRDWVSFEAKKGDVYWIEVFSHRLGLPTAPFALVQRVARNEKGEETVSDVHELYAADANIGGPEFNTTTRDPSWRFEVKEEGAYRVRVADLFNRQDSNPRFVYRLSLRKETPDFRLVVLPQAPPPLNKDAKEVMLWTPLLRRGETMPLKVLAFRRDNFNGEIELTAEGLPSGVTCASTKIQTNKNSELLFLTAADTAENWSGPIKVVGKAKIGDAELTREARAGSATRTVPDYNNEAVRARLTRDLFLAVSSAESAPITIEAAEHKTREVTAGSKLQIPLKLSRRGDFNETLKLKAAGVAGLDGLKELDVDGKTNAAVLEIDLGQHKLSPGTYTFYLQTQTKGKYRNNPEAAKAADEGAKLAEKLAADLAAESRKAADAFAAAIKAAEAAAAQLKVAAEKFAAAKTAAEKTQSNAEPPDADLIAARDAAEKEAEAAVEKDKMAGEARITAEKGAAEASAKAKDAEAKKAAAADRAKAANEKAKPTDVTITAYSAPITFQVKPEEKK
;
A
#
# COMPACT_ATOMS: atom_id res chain seq x y z
N ARG A 1 26.59 -22.21 16.25
CA ARG A 1 28.00 -22.01 15.84
C ARG A 1 28.27 -20.53 15.82
N ASN A 2 29.48 -20.13 16.21
CA ASN A 2 29.85 -18.74 16.42
C ASN A 2 28.86 -18.03 17.36
N LEU A 3 28.38 -18.75 18.38
CA LEU A 3 27.45 -18.25 19.38
C LEU A 3 28.27 -17.49 20.45
N PRO A 4 28.19 -16.15 20.55
CA PRO A 4 29.02 -15.42 21.50
C PRO A 4 28.68 -15.80 22.95
N GLY A 5 29.69 -16.24 23.69
CA GLY A 5 29.52 -16.80 25.04
C GLY A 5 28.84 -18.16 25.07
N GLY A 6 28.76 -18.86 23.93
CA GLY A 6 28.27 -20.23 23.84
C GLY A 6 29.30 -21.25 24.35
N THR A 7 28.80 -22.41 24.76
CA THR A 7 29.59 -23.59 25.13
C THR A 7 29.30 -24.72 24.14
N PRO A 8 30.19 -25.70 23.94
CA PRO A 8 29.90 -26.85 23.08
C PRO A 8 28.60 -27.56 23.49
N ALA A 9 27.70 -27.78 22.54
CA ALA A 9 26.50 -28.58 22.74
C ALA A 9 26.87 -30.07 22.69
N LYS A 10 26.63 -30.80 23.78
CA LYS A 10 27.02 -32.21 23.87
C LYS A 10 26.16 -33.06 22.95
N GLY A 11 26.79 -33.84 22.07
CA GLY A 11 26.10 -34.79 21.19
C GLY A 11 25.44 -34.19 19.95
N TRP A 12 25.55 -32.87 19.74
CA TRP A 12 24.95 -32.20 18.59
C TRP A 12 26.00 -31.70 17.59
N SER A 13 25.85 -32.15 16.35
CA SER A 13 26.63 -31.69 15.21
C SER A 13 25.74 -31.54 13.98
N ILE A 14 26.16 -30.69 13.05
CA ILE A 14 25.56 -30.58 11.71
C ILE A 14 26.72 -30.69 10.73
N ASP A 15 26.64 -31.50 9.67
CA ASP A 15 27.74 -31.66 8.71
C ASP A 15 29.10 -31.96 9.37
N GLY A 16 29.11 -32.80 10.42
CA GLY A 16 30.31 -33.20 11.17
C GLY A 16 30.94 -32.10 12.05
N LYS A 17 30.33 -30.92 12.13
CA LYS A 17 30.84 -29.79 12.94
C LYS A 17 29.97 -29.58 14.17
N PRO A 18 30.56 -29.55 15.39
CA PRO A 18 29.81 -29.44 16.64
C PRO A 18 29.00 -28.13 16.70
N LEU A 19 27.88 -28.19 17.40
CA LEU A 19 27.08 -27.00 17.72
C LEU A 19 27.53 -26.39 19.04
N GLU A 20 27.14 -25.14 19.25
CA GLU A 20 27.31 -24.41 20.51
C GLU A 20 25.93 -24.07 21.06
N GLN A 21 25.81 -24.06 22.37
CA GLN A 21 24.59 -23.76 23.11
C GLN A 21 24.84 -22.69 24.17
N ARG A 22 23.76 -21.98 24.51
CA ARG A 22 23.72 -21.02 25.61
C ARG A 22 22.30 -20.98 26.16
N THR A 23 22.17 -21.08 27.47
CA THR A 23 20.90 -20.85 28.15
C THR A 23 20.71 -19.36 28.34
N VAL A 24 19.53 -18.87 27.99
CA VAL A 24 19.13 -17.47 28.13
C VAL A 24 17.71 -17.44 28.68
N GLU A 25 17.45 -16.47 29.55
CA GLU A 25 16.10 -16.18 30.01
C GLU A 25 15.45 -15.23 29.02
N ILE A 26 14.23 -15.55 28.60
CA ILE A 26 13.47 -14.78 27.61
C ILE A 26 12.19 -14.32 28.28
N GLU A 27 12.07 -13.01 28.46
CA GLU A 27 10.83 -12.42 28.96
C GLU A 27 9.77 -12.47 27.85
N LEU A 28 8.68 -13.19 28.11
CA LEU A 28 7.54 -13.26 27.20
C LEU A 28 6.56 -12.11 27.51
N PRO A 29 5.84 -11.59 26.49
CA PRO A 29 4.81 -10.58 26.72
C PRO A 29 3.74 -11.08 27.70
N GLY A 30 3.51 -10.31 28.77
CA GLY A 30 2.57 -10.67 29.84
C GLY A 30 1.09 -10.42 29.51
N ASP A 31 0.78 -9.66 28.45
CA ASP A 31 -0.60 -9.38 28.03
C ASP A 31 -1.10 -10.44 27.02
N PRO A 32 -2.20 -11.16 27.31
CA PRO A 32 -2.82 -12.11 26.37
C PRO A 32 -3.13 -11.55 24.97
N ALA A 33 -3.40 -10.24 24.83
CA ALA A 33 -3.60 -9.64 23.51
C ALA A 33 -2.28 -9.56 22.71
N SER A 34 -1.18 -9.22 23.38
CA SER A 34 0.16 -9.25 22.79
C SER A 34 0.61 -10.67 22.44
N GLN A 35 0.12 -11.68 23.16
CA GLN A 35 0.34 -13.10 22.84
C GLN A 35 -0.39 -13.57 21.59
N ARG A 36 -1.24 -12.74 20.99
CA ARG A 36 -1.94 -13.01 19.72
C ARG A 36 -1.45 -12.12 18.57
N SER A 37 -0.37 -11.38 18.81
CA SER A 37 0.26 -10.52 17.80
C SER A 37 1.19 -11.31 16.87
N SER A 38 1.37 -10.78 15.65
CA SER A 38 2.31 -11.36 14.68
C SER A 38 3.71 -10.82 14.96
N PRO A 39 4.78 -11.65 14.84
CA PRO A 39 6.13 -11.12 14.79
C PRO A 39 6.28 -10.23 13.54
N THR A 40 6.74 -8.99 13.73
CA THR A 40 6.74 -7.96 12.68
C THR A 40 8.09 -7.83 11.95
N GLY A 41 9.18 -8.37 12.49
CA GLY A 41 10.50 -8.32 11.86
C GLY A 41 10.89 -9.60 11.09
N LEU A 42 10.08 -10.66 11.16
CA LEU A 42 10.25 -11.90 10.40
C LEU A 42 9.43 -11.85 9.11
N ALA A 43 10.06 -12.25 8.00
CA ALA A 43 9.36 -12.43 6.73
C ALA A 43 8.56 -13.75 6.75
N LEU A 44 7.43 -13.75 7.45
CA LEU A 44 6.57 -14.93 7.57
C LEU A 44 5.92 -15.28 6.23
N LYS A 45 5.88 -16.58 5.92
CA LYS A 45 5.20 -17.13 4.75
C LYS A 45 3.69 -17.22 4.99
N PRO A 46 2.86 -17.33 3.94
CA PRO A 46 1.40 -17.45 4.08
C PRO A 46 0.93 -18.58 5.01
N ALA A 47 1.54 -19.76 4.95
CA ALA A 47 1.20 -20.90 5.81
C ALA A 47 1.44 -20.61 7.31
N GLU A 48 2.36 -19.70 7.61
CA GLU A 48 2.78 -19.32 8.97
C GLU A 48 1.85 -18.23 9.56
N ALA A 49 0.88 -17.73 8.78
CA ALA A 49 0.02 -16.62 9.17
C ALA A 49 -0.91 -16.92 10.37
N VAL A 50 -1.05 -18.18 10.73
CA VAL A 50 -1.85 -18.63 11.88
C VAL A 50 -1.06 -18.73 13.18
N LEU A 51 0.26 -18.56 13.12
CA LEU A 51 1.12 -18.65 14.31
C LEU A 51 1.15 -17.33 15.06
N ASP A 52 0.82 -17.38 16.33
CA ASP A 52 1.08 -16.30 17.27
C ASP A 52 2.43 -16.53 17.94
N GLY A 53 3.20 -15.47 18.13
CA GLY A 53 4.55 -15.59 18.66
C GLY A 53 5.31 -14.27 18.67
N ILE A 54 6.52 -14.31 19.20
CA ILE A 54 7.46 -13.19 19.15
C ILE A 54 8.66 -13.53 18.28
N GLU A 55 9.26 -12.48 17.73
CA GLU A 55 10.62 -12.57 17.22
C GLU A 55 11.59 -12.43 18.38
N TYR A 56 12.48 -13.43 18.51
CA TYR A 56 13.60 -13.36 19.44
C TYR A 56 14.91 -13.21 18.69
N ARG A 57 15.75 -12.30 19.17
CA ARG A 57 17.15 -12.17 18.78
C ARG A 57 18.02 -12.15 20.02
N LEU A 58 19.07 -12.94 20.02
CA LEU A 58 20.09 -12.87 21.06
C LEU A 58 20.96 -11.65 20.80
N ASN A 59 20.87 -10.67 21.69
CA ASN A 59 21.74 -9.49 21.71
C ASN A 59 23.00 -9.80 22.53
N THR A 60 24.17 -9.55 21.94
CA THR A 60 25.47 -9.71 22.58
C THR A 60 26.34 -8.50 22.29
N ALA A 61 27.45 -8.32 23.02
CA ALA A 61 28.40 -7.24 22.75
C ALA A 61 29.03 -7.34 21.34
N GLN A 62 29.02 -8.54 20.74
CA GLN A 62 29.58 -8.83 19.42
C GLN A 62 28.57 -8.67 18.28
N GLY A 63 27.31 -8.36 18.60
CA GLY A 63 26.24 -8.18 17.62
C GLY A 63 24.96 -8.94 17.97
N VAL A 64 24.04 -8.95 17.02
CA VAL A 64 22.68 -9.50 17.14
C VAL A 64 22.57 -10.78 16.33
N SER A 65 21.98 -11.83 16.90
CA SER A 65 21.75 -13.09 16.18
C SER A 65 20.73 -12.94 15.04
N ASN A 66 20.66 -13.96 14.19
CA ASN A 66 19.49 -14.14 13.33
C ASN A 66 18.22 -14.24 14.18
N PRO A 67 17.08 -13.73 13.68
CA PRO A 67 15.80 -13.84 14.36
C PRO A 67 15.28 -15.28 14.36
N VAL A 68 14.60 -15.65 15.44
CA VAL A 68 13.88 -16.91 15.58
C VAL A 68 12.44 -16.62 15.98
N LEU A 69 11.50 -17.33 15.39
CA LEU A 69 10.10 -17.31 15.82
C LEU A 69 9.95 -18.16 17.07
N LEU A 70 9.56 -17.54 18.18
CA LEU A 70 9.07 -18.24 19.36
C LEU A 70 7.55 -18.20 19.35
N SER A 71 6.93 -19.29 18.91
CA SER A 71 5.47 -19.41 18.91
C SER A 71 4.94 -19.74 20.31
N PHE A 72 3.75 -19.22 20.64
CA PHE A 72 3.14 -19.47 21.94
C PHE A 72 2.51 -20.87 22.03
N ALA A 73 2.66 -21.49 23.20
CA ALA A 73 2.02 -22.74 23.57
C ALA A 73 0.61 -22.47 24.16
N GLY A 74 -0.40 -23.22 23.72
CA GLY A 74 -1.77 -23.10 24.23
C GLY A 74 -2.08 -23.97 25.45
N ALA A 75 -1.17 -24.87 25.82
CA ALA A 75 -1.29 -25.82 26.91
C ALA A 75 0.10 -26.08 27.56
N PRO A 76 0.18 -26.76 28.71
CA PRO A 76 1.46 -27.07 29.36
C PRO A 76 2.46 -27.74 28.40
N VAL A 77 3.68 -27.22 28.39
CA VAL A 77 4.75 -27.73 27.53
C VAL A 77 5.39 -28.97 28.16
N VAL A 78 5.54 -30.03 27.38
CA VAL A 78 6.27 -31.24 27.75
C VAL A 78 7.40 -31.44 26.74
N THR A 79 8.64 -31.44 27.22
CA THR A 79 9.80 -31.74 26.38
C THR A 79 9.97 -33.25 26.21
N GLU A 80 10.41 -33.65 25.02
CA GLU A 80 10.84 -35.01 24.72
C GLU A 80 11.86 -35.54 25.74
N ARG A 81 11.81 -36.86 25.96
CA ARG A 81 12.74 -37.61 26.78
C ARG A 81 13.02 -38.95 26.11
N GLU A 82 14.22 -39.05 25.56
CA GLU A 82 14.71 -40.23 24.88
C GLU A 82 15.20 -41.33 25.84
N PRO A 83 15.12 -42.62 25.45
CA PRO A 83 14.53 -43.12 24.21
C PRO A 83 13.00 -43.17 24.26
N ASN A 84 12.33 -42.77 23.18
CA ASN A 84 10.89 -42.97 22.96
C ASN A 84 10.57 -43.52 21.55
N ASP A 85 11.58 -44.06 20.87
CA ASP A 85 11.55 -44.60 19.50
C ASP A 85 10.58 -45.78 19.27
N GLN A 86 10.24 -46.48 20.36
CA GLN A 86 9.45 -47.71 20.33
C GLN A 86 8.10 -47.55 21.05
N PRO A 87 7.07 -48.30 20.63
CA PRO A 87 5.74 -48.15 21.20
C PRO A 87 5.64 -48.48 22.71
N ASP A 88 6.51 -49.34 23.23
CA ASP A 88 6.62 -49.70 24.65
C ASP A 88 7.43 -48.68 25.47
N GLN A 89 8.12 -47.76 24.79
CA GLN A 89 8.88 -46.63 25.35
C GLN A 89 8.11 -45.31 25.26
N ALA A 90 6.84 -45.35 24.82
CA ALA A 90 6.03 -44.16 24.57
C ALA A 90 5.98 -43.22 25.79
N GLN A 91 6.45 -41.98 25.62
CA GLN A 91 6.48 -41.01 26.70
C GLN A 91 5.07 -40.63 27.12
N LYS A 92 4.74 -40.88 28.39
CA LYS A 92 3.44 -40.50 28.95
C LYS A 92 3.33 -38.99 29.11
N VAL A 93 2.24 -38.41 28.59
CA VAL A 93 1.94 -36.98 28.69
C VAL A 93 0.55 -36.73 29.29
N PRO A 94 0.34 -35.60 29.98
CA PRO A 94 -0.99 -35.17 30.40
C PRO A 94 -1.78 -34.61 29.22
N LEU A 95 -3.11 -34.56 29.34
CA LEU A 95 -3.96 -33.80 28.43
C LEU A 95 -4.64 -32.62 29.16
N PRO A 96 -4.75 -31.44 28.52
CA PRO A 96 -4.11 -31.04 27.26
C PRO A 96 -2.60 -30.77 27.44
N CYS A 97 -1.81 -30.89 26.37
CA CYS A 97 -0.38 -30.53 26.39
C CYS A 97 0.15 -30.09 25.02
N GLU A 98 1.31 -29.43 25.04
CA GLU A 98 2.16 -29.17 23.87
C GLU A 98 3.45 -29.98 24.02
N PHE A 99 3.56 -31.10 23.31
CA PHE A 99 4.76 -31.92 23.31
C PHE A 99 5.77 -31.37 22.29
N VAL A 100 6.99 -31.08 22.74
CA VAL A 100 8.07 -30.53 21.89
C VAL A 100 9.11 -31.60 21.69
N GLY A 101 9.24 -32.05 20.44
CA GLY A 101 10.18 -33.09 20.03
C GLY A 101 11.08 -32.67 18.87
N GLN A 102 11.95 -33.57 18.45
CA GLN A 102 12.93 -33.40 17.38
C GLN A 102 12.98 -34.66 16.54
N PHE A 103 12.92 -34.53 15.21
CA PHE A 103 13.22 -35.63 14.29
C PHE A 103 14.74 -35.87 14.25
N TYR A 104 15.29 -36.37 15.36
CA TYR A 104 16.71 -36.57 15.56
C TYR A 104 16.99 -37.75 16.49
N PRO A 105 17.81 -38.73 16.08
CA PRO A 105 18.63 -38.75 14.86
C PRO A 105 17.84 -39.07 13.58
N ALA A 106 18.54 -39.32 12.47
CA ALA A 106 17.88 -39.71 11.22
C ALA A 106 17.01 -40.97 11.42
N GLY A 107 15.77 -40.92 10.91
CA GLY A 107 14.79 -41.99 11.02
C GLY A 107 14.12 -42.16 12.38
N ASP A 108 14.31 -41.19 13.27
CA ASP A 108 13.66 -41.08 14.57
C ASP A 108 12.12 -41.15 14.50
N ARG A 109 11.52 -41.74 15.54
CA ARG A 109 10.09 -41.98 15.68
C ARG A 109 9.65 -41.79 17.12
N ASP A 110 9.26 -40.58 17.46
CA ASP A 110 8.69 -40.33 18.77
C ASP A 110 7.34 -41.01 18.99
N TRP A 111 7.25 -41.77 20.08
CA TRP A 111 5.98 -42.26 20.62
C TRP A 111 5.56 -41.50 21.87
N VAL A 112 4.32 -41.03 21.88
CA VAL A 112 3.71 -40.28 22.99
C VAL A 112 2.43 -41.00 23.42
N SER A 113 2.25 -41.24 24.72
CA SER A 113 1.06 -41.93 25.26
C SER A 113 0.23 -41.06 26.20
N PHE A 114 -1.08 -41.24 26.20
CA PHE A 114 -2.00 -40.51 27.06
C PHE A 114 -3.28 -41.32 27.36
N GLU A 115 -3.98 -40.93 28.43
CA GLU A 115 -5.30 -41.47 28.77
C GLU A 115 -6.38 -40.49 28.32
N ALA A 116 -7.45 -41.00 27.71
CA ALA A 116 -8.57 -40.18 27.26
C ALA A 116 -9.92 -40.77 27.65
N LYS A 117 -10.88 -39.90 27.99
CA LYS A 117 -12.23 -40.28 28.40
C LYS A 117 -13.19 -40.31 27.22
N LYS A 118 -14.11 -41.27 27.21
CA LYS A 118 -15.15 -41.35 26.18
C LYS A 118 -15.95 -40.05 26.11
N GLY A 119 -16.14 -39.52 24.89
CA GLY A 119 -16.88 -38.30 24.62
C GLY A 119 -16.03 -37.02 24.69
N ASP A 120 -14.80 -37.08 25.20
CA ASP A 120 -13.88 -35.95 25.09
C ASP A 120 -13.52 -35.69 23.63
N VAL A 121 -13.29 -34.41 23.30
CA VAL A 121 -12.77 -33.98 22.00
C VAL A 121 -11.46 -33.25 22.18
N TYR A 122 -10.47 -33.66 21.38
CA TYR A 122 -9.17 -33.03 21.29
C TYR A 122 -8.83 -32.68 19.84
N TRP A 123 -8.06 -31.62 19.63
CA TRP A 123 -7.34 -31.39 18.39
C TRP A 123 -5.93 -31.92 18.52
N ILE A 124 -5.56 -32.78 17.58
CA ILE A 124 -4.21 -33.31 17.41
C ILE A 124 -3.61 -32.59 16.22
N GLU A 125 -2.56 -31.82 16.44
CA GLU A 125 -1.94 -31.03 15.36
C GLU A 125 -0.43 -30.98 15.55
N VAL A 126 0.31 -31.23 14.47
CA VAL A 126 1.77 -31.16 14.49
C VAL A 126 2.21 -29.88 13.78
N PHE A 127 3.03 -29.08 14.44
CA PHE A 127 3.64 -27.88 13.87
C PHE A 127 5.11 -28.15 13.58
N SER A 128 5.51 -28.03 12.31
CA SER A 128 6.92 -28.02 11.91
C SER A 128 7.14 -27.16 10.68
N HIS A 129 6.41 -27.42 9.59
CA HIS A 129 6.51 -26.63 8.38
C HIS A 129 6.10 -25.18 8.62
N ARG A 130 5.06 -24.93 9.41
CA ARG A 130 4.68 -23.57 9.82
C ARG A 130 5.69 -22.93 10.78
N LEU A 131 6.55 -23.71 11.44
CA LEU A 131 7.70 -23.19 12.20
C LEU A 131 8.90 -22.85 11.29
N GLY A 132 8.72 -22.89 9.97
CA GLY A 132 9.73 -22.56 8.98
C GLY A 132 10.69 -23.71 8.63
N LEU A 133 10.39 -24.94 9.08
CA LEU A 133 11.27 -26.09 8.92
C LEU A 133 10.96 -26.90 7.65
N PRO A 134 11.97 -27.55 7.05
CA PRO A 134 11.81 -28.28 5.79
C PRO A 134 11.36 -29.74 5.99
N THR A 135 10.59 -30.04 7.05
CA THR A 135 10.09 -31.40 7.33
C THR A 135 8.63 -31.57 6.97
N ALA A 136 8.19 -32.82 6.88
CA ALA A 136 6.82 -33.21 6.57
C ALA A 136 6.30 -34.14 7.68
N PRO A 137 5.80 -33.60 8.79
CA PRO A 137 5.33 -34.43 9.90
C PRO A 137 4.18 -35.36 9.47
N PHE A 138 4.27 -36.61 9.93
CA PHE A 138 3.22 -37.63 9.89
C PHE A 138 2.87 -38.00 11.33
N ALA A 139 1.59 -38.24 11.60
CA ALA A 139 1.17 -38.78 12.89
C ALA A 139 0.22 -39.97 12.74
N LEU A 140 0.39 -41.00 13.56
CA LEU A 140 -0.52 -42.14 13.67
C LEU A 140 -1.03 -42.24 15.10
N VAL A 141 -2.35 -42.14 15.26
CA VAL A 141 -3.03 -42.36 16.55
C VAL A 141 -3.43 -43.83 16.65
N GLN A 142 -3.05 -44.48 17.73
CA GLN A 142 -3.42 -45.84 18.06
C GLN A 142 -4.14 -45.89 19.40
N ARG A 143 -5.11 -46.80 19.53
CA ARG A 143 -5.69 -47.17 20.81
C ARG A 143 -4.99 -48.42 21.34
N VAL A 144 -4.72 -48.43 22.64
CA VAL A 144 -4.11 -49.56 23.35
C VAL A 144 -5.14 -50.15 24.30
N ALA A 145 -5.59 -51.37 24.01
CA ALA A 145 -6.40 -52.17 24.92
C ALA A 145 -5.49 -53.20 25.62
N ARG A 146 -5.78 -53.52 26.88
CA ARG A 146 -5.10 -54.60 27.60
C ARG A 146 -6.11 -55.67 28.00
N ASN A 147 -5.77 -56.94 27.75
CA ASN A 147 -6.59 -58.05 28.23
C ASN A 147 -6.34 -58.32 29.72
N GLU A 148 -7.08 -59.27 30.32
CA GLU A 148 -6.97 -59.64 31.75
C GLU A 148 -5.57 -60.13 32.16
N LYS A 149 -4.75 -60.57 31.19
CA LYS A 149 -3.36 -61.01 31.39
C LYS A 149 -2.34 -59.87 31.24
N GLY A 150 -2.79 -58.66 30.90
CA GLY A 150 -1.95 -57.50 30.66
C GLY A 150 -1.33 -57.42 29.26
N GLU A 151 -1.71 -58.31 28.33
CA GLU A 151 -1.22 -58.27 26.94
C GLU A 151 -1.89 -57.12 26.17
N GLU A 152 -1.10 -56.37 25.40
CA GLU A 152 -1.57 -55.23 24.62
C GLU A 152 -2.14 -55.67 23.26
N THR A 153 -3.37 -55.26 23.00
CA THR A 153 -3.96 -55.25 21.66
C THR A 153 -4.01 -53.81 21.17
N VAL A 154 -3.41 -53.55 20.02
CA VAL A 154 -3.31 -52.21 19.45
C VAL A 154 -4.16 -52.12 18.20
N SER A 155 -4.89 -51.04 18.06
CA SER A 155 -5.66 -50.73 16.85
C SER A 155 -5.32 -49.33 16.34
N ASP A 156 -5.03 -49.21 15.05
CA ASP A 156 -4.88 -47.93 14.39
C ASP A 156 -6.23 -47.20 14.36
N VAL A 157 -6.23 -45.95 14.83
CA VAL A 157 -7.42 -45.11 14.92
C VAL A 157 -7.46 -44.13 13.75
N HIS A 158 -6.34 -43.45 13.51
CA HIS A 158 -6.25 -42.47 12.43
C HIS A 158 -4.80 -42.16 12.03
N GLU A 159 -4.56 -42.05 10.73
CA GLU A 159 -3.34 -41.47 10.17
C GLU A 159 -3.60 -40.02 9.78
N LEU A 160 -2.72 -39.12 10.19
CA LEU A 160 -2.83 -37.70 9.93
C LEU A 160 -1.80 -37.30 8.87
N TYR A 161 -2.30 -36.75 7.77
CA TYR A 161 -1.52 -36.18 6.68
C TYR A 161 -1.76 -34.68 6.57
N ALA A 162 -0.86 -34.02 5.84
CA ALA A 162 -1.01 -32.63 5.44
C ALA A 162 -2.33 -32.40 4.70
N ALA A 163 -2.98 -31.25 4.93
CA ALA A 163 -4.16 -30.85 4.19
C ALA A 163 -3.80 -30.11 2.89
N ASP A 164 -4.50 -30.41 1.80
CA ASP A 164 -4.33 -29.73 0.51
C ASP A 164 -5.03 -28.36 0.42
N ALA A 165 -5.64 -27.89 1.52
CA ALA A 165 -6.41 -26.66 1.54
C ALA A 165 -5.53 -25.43 1.24
N ASN A 166 -5.83 -24.73 0.14
CA ASN A 166 -5.24 -23.43 -0.18
C ASN A 166 -6.32 -22.35 -0.31
N ILE A 167 -6.63 -21.67 0.79
CA ILE A 167 -7.65 -20.62 0.81
C ILE A 167 -7.17 -19.30 0.19
N GLY A 168 -5.85 -19.08 0.15
CA GLY A 168 -5.24 -17.86 -0.40
C GLY A 168 -4.95 -17.89 -1.90
N GLY A 169 -5.27 -18.99 -2.59
CA GLY A 169 -5.05 -19.10 -4.03
C GLY A 169 -3.57 -19.12 -4.43
N PRO A 170 -3.25 -18.97 -5.73
CA PRO A 170 -1.87 -18.89 -6.21
C PRO A 170 -1.14 -17.64 -5.68
N GLU A 171 -1.84 -16.54 -5.42
CA GLU A 171 -1.26 -15.28 -4.96
C GLU A 171 -0.73 -15.31 -3.53
N PHE A 172 -1.29 -16.19 -2.69
CA PHE A 172 -0.98 -16.29 -1.27
C PHE A 172 -1.07 -17.75 -0.81
N ASN A 173 -0.17 -18.61 -1.28
CA ASN A 173 -0.26 -20.05 -1.07
C ASN A 173 -0.20 -20.46 0.42
N THR A 174 -1.37 -20.80 0.97
CA THR A 174 -1.57 -21.16 2.38
C THR A 174 -1.35 -22.64 2.70
N THR A 175 -0.99 -23.48 1.73
CA THR A 175 -0.80 -24.92 1.99
C THR A 175 0.31 -25.17 3.01
N THR A 176 0.13 -26.21 3.81
CA THR A 176 1.10 -26.62 4.82
C THR A 176 1.28 -28.12 4.82
N ARG A 177 2.48 -28.58 5.19
CA ARG A 177 2.78 -30.00 5.43
C ARG A 177 2.42 -30.47 6.84
N ASP A 178 1.92 -29.55 7.66
CA ASP A 178 1.55 -29.80 9.04
C ASP A 178 0.18 -30.48 9.11
N PRO A 179 0.08 -31.71 9.65
CA PRO A 179 -1.17 -32.44 9.76
C PRO A 179 -1.98 -32.00 10.99
N SER A 180 -3.31 -32.08 10.89
CA SER A 180 -4.23 -31.79 11.99
C SER A 180 -5.49 -32.65 11.93
N TRP A 181 -6.03 -33.03 13.08
CA TRP A 181 -7.25 -33.82 13.18
C TRP A 181 -8.07 -33.49 14.42
N ARG A 182 -9.39 -33.45 14.25
CA ARG A 182 -10.37 -33.37 15.34
C ARG A 182 -10.65 -34.79 15.86
N PHE A 183 -10.03 -35.15 16.97
CA PHE A 183 -10.15 -36.44 17.61
C PHE A 183 -11.30 -36.45 18.62
N GLU A 184 -12.40 -37.13 18.27
CA GLU A 184 -13.46 -37.47 19.23
C GLU A 184 -13.19 -38.87 19.81
N VAL A 185 -13.07 -38.94 21.14
CA VAL A 185 -12.74 -40.17 21.86
C VAL A 185 -13.99 -41.07 21.92
N LYS A 186 -14.03 -42.11 21.10
CA LYS A 186 -15.17 -43.05 21.05
C LYS A 186 -15.20 -44.05 22.19
N GLU A 187 -14.03 -44.38 22.73
CA GLU A 187 -13.87 -45.33 23.83
C GLU A 187 -12.87 -44.79 24.83
N GLU A 188 -13.17 -44.94 26.12
CA GLU A 188 -12.21 -44.57 27.17
C GLU A 188 -11.01 -45.52 27.16
N GLY A 189 -9.85 -45.00 27.51
CA GLY A 189 -8.64 -45.77 27.77
C GLY A 189 -7.36 -45.11 27.26
N ALA A 190 -6.34 -45.96 27.12
CA ALA A 190 -5.01 -45.56 26.70
C ALA A 190 -4.91 -45.41 25.18
N TYR A 191 -4.26 -44.34 24.77
CA TYR A 191 -3.93 -44.04 23.39
C TYR A 191 -2.45 -43.69 23.27
N ARG A 192 -1.91 -43.84 22.06
CA ARG A 192 -0.58 -43.34 21.72
C ARG A 192 -0.55 -42.70 20.34
N VAL A 193 0.31 -41.70 20.16
CA VAL A 193 0.61 -41.07 18.88
C VAL A 193 2.04 -41.41 18.53
N ARG A 194 2.25 -41.95 17.33
CA ARG A 194 3.57 -41.98 16.70
C ARG A 194 3.72 -40.73 15.86
N VAL A 195 4.79 -39.96 16.05
CA VAL A 195 5.17 -38.84 15.19
C VAL A 195 6.45 -39.20 14.46
N ALA A 196 6.54 -38.89 13.17
CA ALA A 196 7.75 -39.10 12.37
C ALA A 196 7.80 -38.11 11.20
N ASP A 197 8.96 -37.92 10.58
CA ASP A 197 9.03 -37.30 9.26
C ASP A 197 8.57 -38.29 8.18
N LEU A 198 7.56 -37.91 7.40
CA LEU A 198 6.91 -38.74 6.39
C LEU A 198 7.89 -39.28 5.34
N PHE A 199 8.93 -38.50 5.00
CA PHE A 199 9.91 -38.88 3.98
C PHE A 199 11.10 -39.62 4.56
N ASN A 200 11.11 -39.88 5.87
CA ASN A 200 12.16 -40.62 6.58
C ASN A 200 13.56 -40.13 6.21
N ARG A 201 13.76 -38.82 6.36
CA ARG A 201 15.01 -38.13 6.01
C ARG A 201 16.22 -38.84 6.62
N GLN A 202 17.28 -38.95 5.81
CA GLN A 202 18.53 -39.62 6.20
C GLN A 202 19.56 -38.66 6.81
N ASP A 203 19.31 -37.35 6.76
CA ASP A 203 20.17 -36.35 7.41
C ASP A 203 19.81 -36.17 8.88
N SER A 204 20.75 -36.50 9.78
CA SER A 204 20.61 -36.23 11.21
C SER A 204 20.84 -34.74 11.49
N ASN A 205 19.77 -33.99 11.77
CA ASN A 205 19.85 -32.55 12.02
C ASN A 205 18.97 -32.15 13.22
N PRO A 206 19.57 -31.77 14.37
CA PRO A 206 18.82 -31.43 15.59
C PRO A 206 17.99 -30.15 15.47
N ARG A 207 18.02 -29.46 14.32
CA ARG A 207 17.14 -28.31 14.04
C ARG A 207 15.74 -28.71 13.60
N PHE A 208 15.52 -29.98 13.27
CA PHE A 208 14.22 -30.49 12.84
C PHE A 208 13.28 -30.73 14.03
N VAL A 209 13.04 -29.66 14.80
CA VAL A 209 12.09 -29.65 15.91
C VAL A 209 10.66 -29.72 15.39
N TYR A 210 9.75 -30.22 16.20
CA TYR A 210 8.32 -30.09 15.96
C TYR A 210 7.59 -29.86 17.29
N ARG A 211 6.33 -29.44 17.19
CA ARG A 211 5.42 -29.33 18.33
C ARG A 211 4.13 -30.10 18.05
N LEU A 212 3.87 -31.14 18.82
CA LEU A 212 2.61 -31.87 18.85
C LEU A 212 1.66 -31.21 19.87
N SER A 213 0.62 -30.56 19.38
CA SER A 213 -0.46 -29.96 20.18
C SER A 213 -1.57 -30.99 20.38
N LEU A 214 -1.84 -31.34 21.63
CA LEU A 214 -2.97 -32.16 22.07
C LEU A 214 -3.88 -31.28 22.94
N ARG A 215 -4.76 -30.51 22.29
CA ARG A 215 -5.54 -29.44 22.96
C ARG A 215 -7.03 -29.70 22.93
N LYS A 216 -7.78 -29.11 23.86
CA LYS A 216 -9.25 -29.07 23.80
C LYS A 216 -9.71 -28.12 22.68
N GLU A 217 -10.91 -28.35 22.14
CA GLU A 217 -11.49 -27.44 21.15
C GLU A 217 -11.67 -26.04 21.74
N THR A 218 -11.00 -25.06 21.15
CA THR A 218 -11.19 -23.65 21.48
C THR A 218 -11.52 -22.90 20.18
N PRO A 219 -12.80 -22.90 19.74
CA PRO A 219 -13.19 -22.28 18.48
C PRO A 219 -12.59 -20.88 18.33
N ASP A 220 -11.95 -20.62 17.19
CA ASP A 220 -11.24 -19.37 16.94
C ASP A 220 -11.06 -19.16 15.43
N PHE A 221 -10.60 -17.98 15.03
CA PHE A 221 -10.16 -17.68 13.69
C PHE A 221 -8.95 -16.73 13.68
N ARG A 222 -8.18 -16.77 12.59
CA ARG A 222 -7.19 -15.74 12.25
C ARG A 222 -7.55 -15.16 10.89
N LEU A 223 -7.26 -13.87 10.71
CA LEU A 223 -7.55 -13.18 9.46
C LEU A 223 -6.26 -12.75 8.77
N VAL A 224 -6.26 -12.82 7.44
CA VAL A 224 -5.24 -12.17 6.59
C VAL A 224 -5.95 -11.29 5.59
N VAL A 225 -5.47 -10.06 5.39
CA VAL A 225 -5.97 -9.14 4.37
C VAL A 225 -4.92 -8.94 3.29
N LEU A 226 -5.34 -9.05 2.03
CA LEU A 226 -4.52 -8.93 0.84
C LEU A 226 -5.10 -7.82 -0.07
N PRO A 227 -4.27 -6.96 -0.68
CA PRO A 227 -4.71 -6.13 -1.80
C PRO A 227 -5.22 -7.03 -2.93
N GLN A 228 -6.46 -6.83 -3.37
CA GLN A 228 -7.01 -7.64 -4.46
C GLN A 228 -6.66 -7.00 -5.81
N ALA A 229 -5.81 -7.69 -6.57
CA ALA A 229 -5.53 -7.32 -7.95
C ALA A 229 -6.81 -7.43 -8.82
N PRO A 230 -6.96 -6.56 -9.84
CA PRO A 230 -7.89 -6.78 -10.94
C PRO A 230 -7.84 -8.22 -11.48
N PRO A 231 -8.99 -8.80 -11.90
CA PRO A 231 -8.96 -10.09 -12.56
C PRO A 231 -8.21 -9.98 -13.89
N PRO A 232 -7.55 -11.06 -14.31
CA PRO A 232 -6.80 -11.06 -15.55
C PRO A 232 -7.73 -10.84 -16.74
N LEU A 233 -7.24 -10.13 -17.77
CA LEU A 233 -8.00 -9.89 -19.00
C LEU A 233 -8.28 -11.19 -19.76
N ASN A 234 -7.33 -12.12 -19.73
CA ASN A 234 -7.51 -13.49 -20.18
C ASN A 234 -7.81 -14.37 -18.97
N LYS A 235 -8.99 -15.01 -18.93
CA LYS A 235 -9.41 -15.88 -17.83
C LYS A 235 -8.49 -17.08 -17.61
N ASP A 236 -7.78 -17.50 -18.64
CA ASP A 236 -6.83 -18.62 -18.58
C ASP A 236 -5.41 -18.18 -18.17
N ALA A 237 -5.17 -16.87 -18.04
CA ALA A 237 -3.87 -16.36 -17.60
C ALA A 237 -3.51 -16.92 -16.22
N LYS A 238 -2.24 -17.26 -16.07
CA LYS A 238 -1.64 -17.79 -14.84
C LYS A 238 -0.78 -16.74 -14.16
N GLU A 239 -1.16 -15.47 -14.31
CA GLU A 239 -0.42 -14.36 -13.75
C GLU A 239 -0.83 -14.08 -12.30
N VAL A 240 0.14 -13.66 -11.49
CA VAL A 240 -0.10 -13.04 -10.19
C VAL A 240 0.49 -11.64 -10.26
N MET A 241 -0.37 -10.63 -10.16
CA MET A 241 0.05 -9.24 -10.17
C MET A 241 0.36 -8.76 -8.75
N LEU A 242 1.50 -8.10 -8.56
CA LEU A 242 1.74 -7.31 -7.36
C LEU A 242 0.79 -6.11 -7.38
N TRP A 243 -0.07 -6.02 -6.36
CA TRP A 243 -1.03 -4.93 -6.23
C TRP A 243 -0.77 -4.13 -4.95
N THR A 244 -0.96 -2.81 -5.02
CA THR A 244 -0.77 -1.89 -3.91
C THR A 244 -2.07 -1.14 -3.63
N PRO A 245 -2.49 -0.98 -2.36
CA PRO A 245 -3.68 -0.21 -2.02
C PRO A 245 -3.50 1.29 -2.29
N LEU A 246 -3.90 1.73 -3.48
CA LEU A 246 -3.98 3.12 -3.91
C LEU A 246 -5.41 3.42 -4.35
N LEU A 247 -6.02 4.45 -3.77
CA LEU A 247 -7.31 4.99 -4.17
C LEU A 247 -7.14 6.36 -4.84
N ARG A 248 -7.72 6.52 -6.02
CA ARG A 248 -8.01 7.83 -6.63
C ARG A 248 -9.34 8.37 -6.13
N ARG A 249 -9.60 9.66 -6.31
CA ARG A 249 -10.92 10.26 -6.06
C ARG A 249 -12.02 9.51 -6.83
N GLY A 250 -13.08 9.09 -6.14
CA GLY A 250 -14.18 8.32 -6.73
C GLY A 250 -13.85 6.86 -7.05
N GLU A 251 -12.68 6.35 -6.67
CA GLU A 251 -12.31 4.94 -6.86
C GLU A 251 -12.92 4.07 -5.76
N THR A 252 -13.31 2.86 -6.13
CA THR A 252 -13.61 1.79 -5.18
C THR A 252 -12.66 0.63 -5.44
N MET A 253 -11.97 0.16 -4.40
CA MET A 253 -11.03 -0.95 -4.51
C MET A 253 -11.35 -2.10 -3.56
N PRO A 254 -11.25 -3.36 -4.01
CA PRO A 254 -11.38 -4.52 -3.14
C PRO A 254 -10.09 -4.84 -2.38
N LEU A 255 -10.27 -5.36 -1.18
CA LEU A 255 -9.29 -6.08 -0.37
C LEU A 255 -9.84 -7.49 -0.13
N LYS A 256 -9.03 -8.52 -0.38
CA LYS A 256 -9.40 -9.91 -0.10
C LYS A 256 -9.05 -10.24 1.34
N VAL A 257 -10.05 -10.60 2.14
CA VAL A 257 -9.85 -11.04 3.52
C VAL A 257 -10.02 -12.56 3.56
N LEU A 258 -9.01 -13.26 4.08
CA LEU A 258 -8.97 -14.70 4.29
C LEU A 258 -9.24 -15.01 5.77
N ALA A 259 -10.03 -16.05 6.04
CA ALA A 259 -10.27 -16.59 7.36
C ALA A 259 -9.67 -17.99 7.50
N PHE A 260 -8.68 -18.09 8.38
CA PHE A 260 -8.15 -19.36 8.87
C PHE A 260 -8.99 -19.78 10.07
N ARG A 261 -9.98 -20.63 9.82
CA ARG A 261 -10.88 -21.17 10.84
C ARG A 261 -10.16 -22.23 11.67
N ARG A 262 -10.33 -22.19 12.98
CA ARG A 262 -9.66 -23.09 13.93
C ARG A 262 -10.66 -23.73 14.86
N ASP A 263 -10.34 -24.95 15.26
CA ASP A 263 -11.01 -25.70 16.31
C ASP A 263 -12.54 -25.74 16.14
N ASN A 264 -12.96 -26.08 14.91
CA ASN A 264 -14.35 -26.21 14.49
C ASN A 264 -15.18 -24.90 14.46
N PHE A 265 -14.53 -23.73 14.48
CA PHE A 265 -15.23 -22.45 14.30
C PHE A 265 -15.70 -22.25 12.86
N ASN A 266 -17.01 -22.29 12.66
CA ASN A 266 -17.63 -22.21 11.33
C ASN A 266 -18.55 -21.00 11.12
N GLY A 267 -18.73 -20.16 12.15
CA GLY A 267 -19.67 -19.04 12.15
C GLY A 267 -19.31 -17.88 11.21
N GLU A 268 -20.25 -16.96 11.06
CA GLU A 268 -20.02 -15.70 10.32
C GLU A 268 -18.95 -14.85 11.00
N ILE A 269 -18.17 -14.12 10.20
CA ILE A 269 -17.21 -13.12 10.67
C ILE A 269 -17.57 -11.79 10.00
N GLU A 270 -18.03 -10.82 10.78
CA GLU A 270 -18.26 -9.45 10.35
C GLU A 270 -16.93 -8.72 10.19
N LEU A 271 -16.72 -8.10 9.04
CA LEU A 271 -15.51 -7.39 8.67
C LEU A 271 -15.76 -5.89 8.60
N THR A 272 -14.88 -5.12 9.23
CA THR A 272 -14.84 -3.66 9.18
C THR A 272 -13.42 -3.17 8.90
N ALA A 273 -13.29 -1.91 8.47
CA ALA A 273 -12.02 -1.22 8.39
C ALA A 273 -11.97 -0.07 9.40
N GLU A 274 -10.81 0.12 10.03
CA GLU A 274 -10.54 1.16 11.02
C GLU A 274 -9.33 2.00 10.61
N GLY A 275 -9.26 3.24 11.11
CA GLY A 275 -8.16 4.17 10.80
C GLY A 275 -8.23 4.80 9.39
N LEU A 276 -9.39 4.77 8.74
CA LEU A 276 -9.58 5.37 7.42
C LEU A 276 -9.45 6.91 7.47
N PRO A 277 -8.83 7.53 6.46
CA PRO A 277 -8.77 8.99 6.37
C PRO A 277 -10.14 9.61 6.02
N SER A 278 -10.27 10.91 6.27
CA SER A 278 -11.47 11.66 5.85
C SER A 278 -11.72 11.50 4.35
N GLY A 279 -12.98 11.23 3.99
CA GLY A 279 -13.39 11.01 2.60
C GLY A 279 -13.18 9.58 2.08
N VAL A 280 -12.67 8.65 2.89
CA VAL A 280 -12.64 7.21 2.57
C VAL A 280 -13.62 6.46 3.45
N THR A 281 -14.42 5.60 2.84
CA THR A 281 -15.41 4.78 3.53
C THR A 281 -15.19 3.30 3.25
N CYS A 282 -15.73 2.46 4.14
CA CYS A 282 -15.74 1.02 3.98
C CYS A 282 -17.05 0.49 4.55
N ALA A 283 -17.89 -0.12 3.71
CA ALA A 283 -19.10 -0.77 4.18
C ALA A 283 -18.73 -2.09 4.88
N SER A 284 -19.35 -2.35 6.03
CA SER A 284 -19.21 -3.65 6.70
C SER A 284 -19.69 -4.78 5.80
N THR A 285 -18.94 -5.88 5.76
CA THR A 285 -19.33 -7.11 5.06
C THR A 285 -19.12 -8.30 5.97
N LYS A 286 -19.44 -9.52 5.51
CA LYS A 286 -19.29 -10.74 6.31
C LYS A 286 -18.65 -11.86 5.50
N ILE A 287 -17.64 -12.50 6.08
CA ILE A 287 -17.28 -13.86 5.66
C ILE A 287 -18.38 -14.78 6.18
N GLN A 288 -19.16 -15.33 5.26
CA GLN A 288 -20.31 -16.18 5.58
C GLN A 288 -19.90 -17.46 6.30
N THR A 289 -20.87 -18.07 6.99
CA THR A 289 -20.72 -19.39 7.62
C THR A 289 -20.12 -20.39 6.63
N ASN A 290 -19.15 -21.20 7.07
CA ASN A 290 -18.41 -22.16 6.25
C ASN A 290 -17.61 -21.59 5.05
N LYS A 291 -17.50 -20.26 4.90
CA LYS A 291 -16.64 -19.63 3.90
C LYS A 291 -15.32 -19.18 4.53
N ASN A 292 -14.27 -19.15 3.72
CA ASN A 292 -12.91 -18.82 4.17
C ASN A 292 -12.39 -17.51 3.60
N SER A 293 -13.20 -16.77 2.84
CA SER A 293 -12.80 -15.46 2.31
C SER A 293 -13.99 -14.60 1.94
N GLU A 294 -13.78 -13.29 1.92
CA GLU A 294 -14.70 -12.28 1.39
C GLU A 294 -13.90 -11.08 0.85
N LEU A 295 -14.50 -10.30 -0.05
CA LEU A 295 -13.97 -9.01 -0.47
C LEU A 295 -14.54 -7.87 0.41
N LEU A 296 -13.65 -7.07 0.98
CA LEU A 296 -13.95 -5.83 1.67
C LEU A 296 -13.62 -4.66 0.73
N PHE A 297 -14.50 -3.67 0.62
CA PHE A 297 -14.31 -2.56 -0.33
C PHE A 297 -14.01 -1.25 0.38
N LEU A 298 -12.98 -0.55 -0.11
CA LEU A 298 -12.68 0.82 0.28
C LEU A 298 -13.11 1.76 -0.86
N THR A 299 -13.86 2.81 -0.54
CA THR A 299 -14.36 3.78 -1.51
C THR A 299 -13.88 5.18 -1.13
N ALA A 300 -13.21 5.87 -2.04
CA ALA A 300 -12.82 7.27 -1.88
C ALA A 300 -13.87 8.18 -2.49
N ALA A 301 -14.27 9.22 -1.75
CA ALA A 301 -15.13 10.28 -2.27
C ALA A 301 -14.43 11.05 -3.40
N ASP A 302 -15.23 11.73 -4.25
CA ASP A 302 -14.70 12.60 -5.30
C ASP A 302 -13.91 13.81 -4.74
N THR A 303 -14.10 14.13 -3.46
CA THR A 303 -13.40 15.19 -2.73
C THR A 303 -12.29 14.69 -1.81
N ALA A 304 -11.96 13.40 -1.86
CA ALA A 304 -10.91 12.83 -1.00
C ALA A 304 -9.56 13.55 -1.21
N GLU A 305 -8.84 13.80 -0.12
CA GLU A 305 -7.55 14.48 -0.14
C GLU A 305 -6.37 13.50 -0.11
N ASN A 306 -5.17 14.00 -0.43
CA ASN A 306 -3.95 13.21 -0.35
C ASN A 306 -3.76 12.68 1.08
N TRP A 307 -3.57 11.37 1.19
CA TRP A 307 -3.27 10.72 2.46
C TRP A 307 -2.48 9.45 2.24
N SER A 308 -1.62 9.10 3.18
CA SER A 308 -0.97 7.79 3.20
C SER A 308 -0.69 7.36 4.62
N GLY A 309 -1.04 6.13 4.98
CA GLY A 309 -0.81 5.61 6.31
C GLY A 309 -1.32 4.18 6.50
N PRO A 310 -1.06 3.60 7.68
CA PRO A 310 -1.60 2.30 8.03
C PRO A 310 -3.11 2.39 8.29
N ILE A 311 -3.84 1.39 7.85
CA ILE A 311 -5.24 1.12 8.19
C ILE A 311 -5.35 -0.28 8.77
N LYS A 312 -6.46 -0.59 9.44
CA LYS A 312 -6.71 -1.91 10.00
C LYS A 312 -7.96 -2.52 9.40
N VAL A 313 -7.95 -3.84 9.26
CA VAL A 313 -9.16 -4.63 9.00
C VAL A 313 -9.42 -5.49 10.23
N VAL A 314 -10.64 -5.44 10.74
CA VAL A 314 -11.04 -6.11 11.98
C VAL A 314 -12.19 -7.07 11.66
N GLY A 315 -12.09 -8.28 12.19
CA GLY A 315 -13.13 -9.29 12.16
C GLY A 315 -13.76 -9.50 13.52
N LYS A 316 -15.09 -9.51 13.58
CA LYS A 316 -15.87 -9.84 14.78
C LYS A 316 -16.75 -11.05 14.52
N ALA A 317 -16.78 -11.98 15.47
CA ALA A 317 -17.67 -13.12 15.41
C ALA A 317 -18.20 -13.48 16.80
N LYS A 318 -19.30 -14.24 16.85
CA LYS A 318 -19.82 -14.79 18.10
C LYS A 318 -19.42 -16.25 18.29
N ILE A 319 -19.07 -16.61 19.51
CA ILE A 319 -18.80 -17.99 19.95
C ILE A 319 -19.62 -18.21 21.22
N GLY A 320 -20.74 -18.92 21.08
CA GLY A 320 -21.79 -18.90 22.10
C GLY A 320 -22.27 -17.46 22.32
N ASP A 321 -22.28 -17.01 23.57
CA ASP A 321 -22.65 -15.64 23.94
C ASP A 321 -21.48 -14.64 23.90
N ALA A 322 -20.25 -15.11 23.72
CA ALA A 322 -19.06 -14.27 23.71
C ALA A 322 -18.79 -13.69 22.32
N GLU A 323 -18.43 -12.40 22.26
CA GLU A 323 -17.90 -11.76 21.05
C GLU A 323 -16.38 -11.95 20.99
N LEU A 324 -15.89 -12.33 19.82
CA LEU A 324 -14.50 -12.51 19.51
C LEU A 324 -14.06 -11.52 18.43
N THR A 325 -13.06 -10.71 18.75
CA THR A 325 -12.47 -9.73 17.82
C THR A 325 -11.06 -10.15 17.41
N ARG A 326 -10.74 -10.03 16.11
CA ARG A 326 -9.42 -10.33 15.53
C ARG A 326 -9.03 -9.25 14.52
N GLU A 327 -7.85 -8.68 14.67
CA GLU A 327 -7.23 -7.85 13.63
C GLU A 327 -6.66 -8.76 12.52
N ALA A 328 -6.90 -8.39 11.26
CA ALA A 328 -6.35 -9.10 10.11
C ALA A 328 -4.88 -8.73 9.91
N ARG A 329 -4.04 -9.76 9.72
CA ARG A 329 -2.64 -9.57 9.35
C ARG A 329 -2.55 -9.18 7.88
N ALA A 330 -1.75 -8.20 7.55
CA ALA A 330 -1.56 -7.79 6.16
C ALA A 330 -0.62 -8.77 5.43
N GLY A 331 -0.93 -9.08 4.17
CA GLY A 331 -0.09 -9.92 3.31
C GLY A 331 -0.02 -9.40 1.89
N SER A 332 1.01 -9.80 1.15
CA SER A 332 1.15 -9.45 -0.26
C SER A 332 2.09 -10.41 -0.99
N ALA A 333 1.91 -10.54 -2.30
CA ALA A 333 2.93 -11.07 -3.18
C ALA A 333 4.19 -10.18 -3.11
N THR A 334 5.36 -10.76 -3.31
CA THR A 334 6.63 -10.00 -3.27
C THR A 334 7.02 -9.40 -4.62
N ARG A 335 6.44 -9.91 -5.72
CA ARG A 335 6.62 -9.44 -7.09
C ARG A 335 5.47 -9.93 -7.97
N THR A 336 5.32 -9.28 -9.13
CA THR A 336 4.49 -9.82 -10.22
C THR A 336 5.14 -11.08 -10.79
N VAL A 337 4.33 -12.09 -11.04
CA VAL A 337 4.71 -13.36 -11.67
C VAL A 337 3.87 -13.53 -12.94
N PRO A 338 4.48 -13.55 -14.14
CA PRO A 338 3.74 -13.67 -15.40
C PRO A 338 3.01 -15.01 -15.57
N ASP A 339 3.62 -16.10 -15.09
CA ASP A 339 3.05 -17.44 -15.16
C ASP A 339 3.49 -18.29 -13.96
N TYR A 340 2.56 -18.58 -13.05
CA TYR A 340 2.84 -19.34 -11.83
C TYR A 340 3.11 -20.83 -12.06
N ASN A 341 2.90 -21.36 -13.28
CA ASN A 341 3.33 -22.72 -13.63
C ASN A 341 4.84 -22.77 -13.91
N ASN A 342 5.41 -21.66 -14.39
CA ASN A 342 6.83 -21.58 -14.74
C ASN A 342 7.67 -20.98 -13.62
N GLU A 343 7.07 -20.14 -12.77
CA GLU A 343 7.77 -19.45 -11.69
C GLU A 343 6.97 -19.49 -10.38
N ALA A 344 7.62 -19.90 -9.29
CA ALA A 344 6.97 -19.93 -8.00
C ALA A 344 6.61 -18.53 -7.48
N VAL A 345 5.34 -18.34 -7.16
CA VAL A 345 4.83 -17.15 -6.47
C VAL A 345 5.39 -17.12 -5.05
N ARG A 346 6.01 -15.99 -4.70
CA ARG A 346 6.49 -15.75 -3.34
C ARG A 346 5.64 -14.65 -2.72
N ALA A 347 4.96 -14.99 -1.63
CA ALA A 347 4.20 -14.05 -0.81
C ALA A 347 4.72 -14.03 0.61
N ARG A 348 4.36 -12.99 1.35
CA ARG A 348 4.73 -12.80 2.76
C ARG A 348 3.63 -12.06 3.51
N LEU A 349 3.65 -12.18 4.83
CA LEU A 349 3.03 -11.18 5.68
C LEU A 349 3.83 -9.87 5.65
N THR A 350 3.13 -8.75 5.73
CA THR A 350 3.69 -7.41 5.87
C THR A 350 3.47 -6.90 7.29
N ARG A 351 4.24 -5.88 7.69
CA ARG A 351 4.11 -5.27 9.03
C ARG A 351 2.73 -4.67 9.26
N ASP A 352 2.25 -3.91 8.27
CA ASP A 352 1.01 -3.16 8.32
C ASP A 352 0.30 -3.24 6.96
N LEU A 353 -1.00 -2.97 6.94
CA LEU A 353 -1.76 -2.68 5.71
C LEU A 353 -1.71 -1.18 5.46
N PHE A 354 -0.93 -0.75 4.46
CA PHE A 354 -0.86 0.65 4.05
C PHE A 354 -1.87 0.96 2.97
N LEU A 355 -2.52 2.13 3.08
CA LEU A 355 -3.37 2.72 2.05
C LEU A 355 -2.79 4.07 1.65
N ALA A 356 -2.78 4.35 0.35
CA ALA A 356 -2.58 5.69 -0.19
C ALA A 356 -3.86 6.19 -0.86
N VAL A 357 -4.17 7.46 -0.68
CA VAL A 357 -5.24 8.19 -1.36
C VAL A 357 -4.61 9.33 -2.15
N SER A 358 -4.93 9.42 -3.43
CA SER A 358 -4.43 10.46 -4.32
C SER A 358 -5.54 11.41 -4.71
N SER A 359 -5.35 12.69 -4.39
CA SER A 359 -6.18 13.80 -4.89
C SER A 359 -5.71 14.35 -6.23
N ALA A 360 -4.53 13.90 -6.71
CA ALA A 360 -3.96 14.33 -7.97
C ALA A 360 -4.71 13.79 -9.20
N GLU A 361 -5.55 12.76 -9.01
CA GLU A 361 -6.33 12.15 -10.08
C GLU A 361 -7.65 11.56 -9.55
N SER A 362 -8.68 11.55 -10.40
CA SER A 362 -9.92 10.81 -10.18
C SER A 362 -9.96 9.50 -10.96
N ALA A 363 -10.67 8.50 -10.44
CA ALA A 363 -10.87 7.24 -11.14
C ALA A 363 -11.47 7.48 -12.54
N PRO A 364 -10.99 6.82 -13.61
CA PRO A 364 -11.56 7.02 -14.93
C PRO A 364 -13.03 6.59 -15.02
N ILE A 365 -13.42 5.59 -14.23
CA ILE A 365 -14.80 5.10 -14.13
C ILE A 365 -15.16 4.99 -12.65
N THR A 366 -16.25 5.64 -12.26
CA THR A 366 -16.89 5.48 -10.95
C THR A 366 -18.29 4.91 -11.17
N ILE A 367 -18.67 3.89 -10.40
CA ILE A 367 -19.99 3.23 -10.47
C ILE A 367 -20.62 3.28 -9.08
N GLU A 368 -21.81 3.85 -8.97
CA GLU A 368 -22.51 4.02 -7.70
C GLU A 368 -24.01 3.76 -7.87
N ALA A 369 -24.68 3.30 -6.82
CA ALA A 369 -26.13 3.43 -6.75
C ALA A 369 -26.47 4.92 -6.66
N ALA A 370 -27.50 5.37 -7.39
CA ALA A 370 -27.92 6.78 -7.37
C ALA A 370 -28.38 7.25 -5.97
N GLU A 371 -28.78 6.29 -5.13
CA GLU A 371 -29.09 6.52 -3.72
C GLU A 371 -28.40 5.47 -2.85
N HIS A 372 -27.62 5.94 -1.87
CA HIS A 372 -26.92 5.13 -0.87
C HIS A 372 -27.85 4.77 0.30
N LYS A 373 -28.80 3.87 0.03
CA LYS A 373 -29.71 3.32 1.06
C LYS A 373 -29.89 1.81 0.89
N THR A 374 -30.09 1.12 2.00
CA THR A 374 -30.53 -0.28 1.99
C THR A 374 -31.96 -0.33 1.44
N ARG A 375 -32.15 -1.04 0.34
CA ARG A 375 -33.47 -1.21 -0.28
C ARG A 375 -34.15 -2.44 0.30
N GLU A 376 -35.35 -2.27 0.83
CA GLU A 376 -36.18 -3.40 1.25
C GLU A 376 -37.06 -3.86 0.09
N VAL A 377 -37.14 -5.17 -0.12
CA VAL A 377 -37.86 -5.75 -1.25
C VAL A 377 -38.46 -7.10 -0.83
N THR A 378 -39.68 -7.39 -1.26
CA THR A 378 -40.36 -8.65 -0.90
C THR A 378 -39.78 -9.81 -1.70
N ALA A 379 -39.63 -10.99 -1.08
CA ALA A 379 -39.21 -12.21 -1.75
C ALA A 379 -40.05 -12.47 -3.02
N GLY A 380 -39.41 -12.97 -4.08
CA GLY A 380 -40.08 -13.26 -5.36
C GLY A 380 -40.39 -12.04 -6.24
N SER A 381 -40.22 -10.81 -5.73
CA SER A 381 -40.41 -9.59 -6.53
C SER A 381 -39.14 -9.15 -7.26
N LYS A 382 -39.27 -8.14 -8.11
CA LYS A 382 -38.15 -7.54 -8.85
C LYS A 382 -37.60 -6.33 -8.10
N LEU A 383 -36.29 -6.33 -7.89
CA LEU A 383 -35.55 -5.21 -7.31
C LEU A 383 -35.00 -4.32 -8.43
N GLN A 384 -35.28 -3.02 -8.37
CA GLN A 384 -34.71 -2.02 -9.28
C GLN A 384 -33.74 -1.11 -8.54
N ILE A 385 -32.52 -1.00 -9.08
CA ILE A 385 -31.45 -0.19 -8.51
C ILE A 385 -30.98 0.81 -9.57
N PRO A 386 -31.41 2.08 -9.47
CA PRO A 386 -30.86 3.16 -10.29
C PRO A 386 -29.36 3.33 -9.99
N LEU A 387 -28.57 3.39 -11.04
CA LEU A 387 -27.12 3.54 -11.03
C LEU A 387 -26.74 4.90 -11.61
N LYS A 388 -25.70 5.49 -11.03
CA LYS A 388 -24.99 6.66 -11.54
C LYS A 388 -23.57 6.24 -11.90
N LEU A 389 -23.13 6.64 -13.08
CA LEU A 389 -21.78 6.36 -13.58
C LEU A 389 -21.07 7.68 -13.91
N SER A 390 -19.81 7.79 -13.52
CA SER A 390 -18.95 8.90 -13.93
C SER A 390 -17.87 8.36 -14.86
N ARG A 391 -17.73 8.96 -16.05
CA ARG A 391 -16.67 8.67 -17.02
C ARG A 391 -15.74 9.87 -17.10
N ARG A 392 -14.45 9.66 -16.88
CA ARG A 392 -13.40 10.67 -16.92
C ARG A 392 -12.33 10.21 -17.91
N GLY A 393 -11.92 11.08 -18.82
CA GLY A 393 -11.06 10.72 -19.95
C GLY A 393 -11.82 10.06 -21.11
N ASP A 394 -11.09 9.44 -22.04
CA ASP A 394 -11.65 8.91 -23.29
C ASP A 394 -12.10 7.43 -23.11
N PHE A 395 -13.04 7.19 -22.20
CA PHE A 395 -13.64 5.87 -21.90
C PHE A 395 -15.11 5.82 -22.35
N ASN A 396 -15.31 5.68 -23.68
CA ASN A 396 -16.61 5.79 -24.33
C ASN A 396 -17.22 4.44 -24.75
N GLU A 397 -16.57 3.31 -24.44
CA GLU A 397 -17.12 1.99 -24.73
C GLU A 397 -18.37 1.70 -23.89
N THR A 398 -19.24 0.83 -24.39
CA THR A 398 -20.34 0.27 -23.60
C THR A 398 -19.76 -0.51 -22.42
N LEU A 399 -20.17 -0.14 -21.21
CA LEU A 399 -19.75 -0.84 -20.00
C LEU A 399 -20.64 -2.05 -19.77
N LYS A 400 -20.03 -3.22 -19.57
CA LYS A 400 -20.74 -4.44 -19.17
C LYS A 400 -20.59 -4.63 -17.68
N LEU A 401 -21.64 -4.34 -16.92
CA LEU A 401 -21.62 -4.41 -15.47
C LEU A 401 -22.04 -5.80 -15.01
N LYS A 402 -21.11 -6.53 -14.40
CA LYS A 402 -21.36 -7.85 -13.81
C LYS A 402 -21.59 -7.73 -12.31
N ALA A 403 -22.66 -8.33 -11.80
CA ALA A 403 -22.88 -8.46 -10.36
C ALA A 403 -22.06 -9.63 -9.78
N ALA A 404 -21.51 -9.42 -8.58
CA ALA A 404 -20.75 -10.44 -7.85
C ALA A 404 -20.82 -10.19 -6.33
N GLY A 405 -20.34 -11.16 -5.53
CA GLY A 405 -20.35 -11.12 -4.06
C GLY A 405 -21.54 -11.84 -3.41
N VAL A 406 -22.56 -12.23 -4.21
CA VAL A 406 -23.68 -13.05 -3.74
C VAL A 406 -23.85 -14.21 -4.71
N ALA A 407 -23.70 -15.45 -4.22
CA ALA A 407 -23.73 -16.64 -5.07
C ALA A 407 -25.01 -16.78 -5.92
N GLY A 408 -26.17 -16.33 -5.39
CA GLY A 408 -27.42 -16.32 -6.15
C GLY A 408 -27.42 -15.37 -7.37
N LEU A 409 -26.51 -14.40 -7.40
CA LEU A 409 -26.35 -13.43 -8.48
C LEU A 409 -25.26 -13.81 -9.50
N ASP A 410 -24.51 -14.90 -9.30
CA ASP A 410 -23.42 -15.30 -10.21
C ASP A 410 -23.92 -15.53 -11.66
N GLY A 411 -25.18 -15.94 -11.81
CA GLY A 411 -25.86 -16.12 -13.10
C GLY A 411 -26.68 -14.92 -13.58
N LEU A 412 -26.65 -13.78 -12.89
CA LEU A 412 -27.34 -12.57 -13.34
C LEU A 412 -26.69 -12.08 -14.64
N LYS A 413 -27.50 -11.80 -15.66
CA LYS A 413 -27.02 -11.27 -16.93
C LYS A 413 -26.32 -9.92 -16.71
N GLU A 414 -25.18 -9.72 -17.38
CA GLU A 414 -24.48 -8.43 -17.36
C GLU A 414 -25.39 -7.30 -17.86
N LEU A 415 -25.35 -6.15 -17.18
CA LEU A 415 -26.06 -4.94 -17.57
C LEU A 415 -25.17 -4.12 -18.51
N ASP A 416 -25.62 -3.94 -19.76
CA ASP A 416 -24.97 -3.07 -20.72
C ASP A 416 -25.37 -1.61 -20.48
N VAL A 417 -24.37 -0.73 -20.30
CA VAL A 417 -24.56 0.71 -20.18
C VAL A 417 -23.87 1.40 -21.35
N ASP A 418 -24.68 1.90 -22.30
CA ASP A 418 -24.21 2.57 -23.51
C ASP A 418 -23.28 3.76 -23.18
N GLY A 419 -22.24 3.94 -23.99
CA GLY A 419 -21.23 4.99 -23.80
C GLY A 419 -21.78 6.42 -23.86
N LYS A 420 -23.00 6.63 -24.33
CA LYS A 420 -23.68 7.94 -24.41
C LYS A 420 -24.50 8.27 -23.16
N THR A 421 -24.62 7.35 -22.20
CA THR A 421 -25.36 7.57 -20.94
C THR A 421 -24.51 7.30 -19.71
N ASN A 422 -24.81 8.07 -18.65
CA ASN A 422 -24.20 7.98 -17.34
C ASN A 422 -25.18 7.50 -16.26
N ALA A 423 -26.34 6.98 -16.68
CA ALA A 423 -27.34 6.40 -15.80
C ALA A 423 -27.87 5.09 -16.39
N ALA A 424 -28.19 4.14 -15.52
CA ALA A 424 -28.81 2.86 -15.86
C ALA A 424 -29.66 2.36 -14.69
N VAL A 425 -30.50 1.36 -14.92
CA VAL A 425 -31.24 0.68 -13.84
C VAL A 425 -30.87 -0.80 -13.89
N LEU A 426 -30.29 -1.30 -12.80
CA LEU A 426 -30.09 -2.74 -12.62
C LEU A 426 -31.40 -3.35 -12.10
N GLU A 427 -31.94 -4.31 -12.84
CA GLU A 427 -33.09 -5.12 -12.42
C GLU A 427 -32.60 -6.50 -11.96
N ILE A 428 -33.04 -6.92 -10.78
CA ILE A 428 -32.77 -8.25 -10.23
C ILE A 428 -34.11 -8.93 -9.93
N ASP A 429 -34.40 -10.03 -10.62
CA ASP A 429 -35.55 -10.87 -10.31
C ASP A 429 -35.20 -11.83 -9.16
N LEU A 430 -35.67 -11.51 -7.96
CA LEU A 430 -35.31 -12.28 -6.76
C LEU A 430 -35.87 -13.71 -6.79
N GLY A 431 -37.00 -13.92 -7.47
CA GLY A 431 -37.61 -15.24 -7.65
C GLY A 431 -36.78 -16.11 -8.58
N GLN A 432 -36.34 -15.55 -9.71
CA GLN A 432 -35.46 -16.24 -10.66
C GLN A 432 -34.13 -16.63 -10.01
N HIS A 433 -33.57 -15.76 -9.17
CA HIS A 433 -32.29 -15.97 -8.48
C HIS A 433 -32.40 -16.69 -7.13
N LYS A 434 -33.62 -17.08 -6.72
CA LYS A 434 -33.91 -17.86 -5.51
C LYS A 434 -33.27 -17.27 -4.24
N LEU A 435 -33.26 -15.94 -4.13
CA LEU A 435 -32.74 -15.26 -2.94
C LEU A 435 -33.75 -15.38 -1.79
N SER A 436 -33.32 -15.98 -0.69
CA SER A 436 -34.13 -16.18 0.50
C SER A 436 -34.28 -14.88 1.30
N PRO A 437 -35.21 -14.78 2.25
CA PRO A 437 -35.26 -13.64 3.17
C PRO A 437 -33.93 -13.44 3.90
N GLY A 438 -33.42 -12.22 3.92
CA GLY A 438 -32.09 -11.91 4.45
C GLY A 438 -31.53 -10.59 3.90
N THR A 439 -30.37 -10.20 4.42
CA THR A 439 -29.64 -9.02 3.95
C THR A 439 -28.50 -9.45 3.05
N TYR A 440 -28.41 -8.84 1.87
CA TYR A 440 -27.41 -9.14 0.86
C TYR A 440 -26.63 -7.89 0.50
N THR A 441 -25.30 -8.03 0.39
CA THR A 441 -24.41 -7.00 -0.14
C THR A 441 -23.70 -7.57 -1.35
N PHE A 442 -23.78 -6.89 -2.47
CA PHE A 442 -23.13 -7.26 -3.72
C PHE A 442 -22.40 -6.05 -4.31
N TYR A 443 -21.59 -6.25 -5.34
CA TYR A 443 -20.93 -5.18 -6.07
C TYR A 443 -21.04 -5.40 -7.57
N LEU A 444 -20.88 -4.33 -8.33
CA LEU A 444 -20.76 -4.38 -9.78
C LEU A 444 -19.29 -4.26 -10.18
N GLN A 445 -18.92 -4.97 -11.24
CA GLN A 445 -17.59 -4.94 -11.81
C GLN A 445 -17.67 -4.79 -13.33
N THR A 446 -16.73 -4.06 -13.92
CA THR A 446 -16.56 -4.01 -15.37
C THR A 446 -15.08 -3.93 -15.75
N GLN A 447 -14.76 -4.37 -16.96
CA GLN A 447 -13.47 -4.15 -17.62
C GLN A 447 -13.73 -3.42 -18.93
N THR A 448 -13.01 -2.32 -19.17
CA THR A 448 -13.25 -1.45 -20.33
C THR A 448 -11.94 -0.89 -20.87
N LYS A 449 -11.88 -0.69 -22.20
CA LYS A 449 -10.76 -0.03 -22.85
C LYS A 449 -11.04 1.46 -23.00
N GLY A 450 -9.98 2.26 -22.97
CA GLY A 450 -10.06 3.68 -23.24
C GLY A 450 -8.68 4.30 -23.24
N LYS A 451 -8.63 5.63 -23.34
CA LYS A 451 -7.37 6.36 -23.29
C LYS A 451 -7.21 7.05 -21.95
N TYR A 452 -6.15 6.66 -21.26
CA TYR A 452 -5.69 7.29 -20.04
C TYR A 452 -4.71 8.42 -20.35
N ARG A 453 -4.80 9.53 -19.62
CA ARG A 453 -3.86 10.64 -19.67
C ARG A 453 -3.35 10.88 -18.26
N ASN A 454 -2.04 10.87 -18.07
CA ASN A 454 -1.45 11.14 -16.76
C ASN A 454 -1.44 12.65 -16.49
N ASN A 455 -2.24 13.11 -15.52
CA ASN A 455 -2.31 14.48 -15.03
C ASN A 455 -2.48 15.55 -16.14
N PRO A 456 -3.54 15.46 -16.96
CA PRO A 456 -3.80 16.41 -18.04
C PRO A 456 -4.05 17.84 -17.55
N GLU A 457 -4.54 18.02 -16.33
CA GLU A 457 -4.75 19.33 -15.71
C GLU A 457 -3.42 20.06 -15.48
N ALA A 458 -2.37 19.35 -15.03
CA ALA A 458 -1.04 19.95 -14.89
C ALA A 458 -0.43 20.34 -16.23
N ALA A 459 -0.67 19.57 -17.30
CA ALA A 459 -0.25 19.93 -18.66
C ALA A 459 -0.91 21.24 -19.11
N LYS A 460 -2.23 21.35 -18.92
CA LYS A 460 -2.99 22.57 -19.22
C LYS A 460 -2.47 23.79 -18.43
N ALA A 461 -2.26 23.63 -17.12
CA ALA A 461 -1.73 24.70 -16.28
C ALA A 461 -0.31 25.13 -16.70
N ALA A 462 0.53 24.17 -17.11
CA ALA A 462 1.86 24.47 -17.61
C ALA A 462 1.84 25.22 -18.96
N ASP A 463 0.92 24.88 -19.87
CA ASP A 463 0.70 25.61 -21.12
C ASP A 463 0.24 27.05 -20.88
N GLU A 464 -0.70 27.24 -19.95
CA GLU A 464 -1.15 28.59 -19.54
C GLU A 464 0.00 29.40 -18.93
N GLY A 465 0.81 28.78 -18.07
CA GLY A 465 2.01 29.39 -17.50
C GLY A 465 3.05 29.77 -18.56
N ALA A 466 3.27 28.92 -19.57
CA ALA A 466 4.17 29.20 -20.67
C ALA A 466 3.70 30.39 -21.52
N LYS A 467 2.39 30.49 -21.81
CA LYS A 467 1.80 31.63 -22.53
C LYS A 467 1.95 32.94 -21.74
N LEU A 468 1.74 32.90 -20.42
CA LEU A 468 1.94 34.07 -19.56
C LEU A 468 3.42 34.51 -19.53
N ALA A 469 4.34 33.56 -19.44
CA ALA A 469 5.78 33.84 -19.45
C ALA A 469 6.24 34.40 -20.80
N GLU A 470 5.71 33.89 -21.92
CA GLU A 470 5.96 34.40 -23.25
C GLU A 470 5.51 35.86 -23.40
N LYS A 471 4.28 36.16 -22.97
CA LYS A 471 3.76 37.54 -22.98
C LYS A 471 4.64 38.48 -22.15
N LEU A 472 4.99 38.08 -20.92
CA LEU A 472 5.82 38.88 -20.04
C LEU A 472 7.21 39.15 -20.64
N ALA A 473 7.82 38.15 -21.27
CA ALA A 473 9.11 38.31 -21.95
C ALA A 473 9.00 39.28 -23.13
N ALA A 474 7.92 39.23 -23.91
CA ALA A 474 7.68 40.16 -25.01
C ALA A 474 7.49 41.60 -24.51
N ASP A 475 6.71 41.80 -23.46
CA ASP A 475 6.45 43.12 -22.84
C ASP A 475 7.76 43.72 -22.30
N LEU A 476 8.54 42.96 -21.54
CA LEU A 476 9.82 43.41 -20.98
C LEU A 476 10.90 43.62 -22.05
N ALA A 477 10.89 42.85 -23.14
CA ALA A 477 11.77 43.10 -24.29
C ALA A 477 11.41 44.43 -24.97
N ALA A 478 10.12 44.76 -25.10
CA ALA A 478 9.68 46.04 -25.64
C ALA A 478 10.07 47.21 -24.71
N GLU A 479 9.93 47.06 -23.40
CA GLU A 479 10.40 48.05 -22.42
C GLU A 479 11.92 48.24 -22.47
N SER A 480 12.69 47.14 -22.58
CA SER A 480 14.14 47.21 -22.74
C SER A 480 14.56 47.95 -24.00
N ARG A 481 13.84 47.77 -25.13
CA ARG A 481 14.10 48.54 -26.36
C ARG A 481 13.82 50.03 -26.16
N LYS A 482 12.67 50.38 -25.56
CA LYS A 482 12.32 51.77 -25.25
C LYS A 482 13.37 52.43 -24.34
N ALA A 483 13.85 51.72 -23.33
CA ALA A 483 14.88 52.22 -22.42
C ALA A 483 16.24 52.41 -23.13
N ALA A 484 16.61 51.49 -24.03
CA ALA A 484 17.81 51.62 -24.85
C ALA A 484 17.73 52.82 -25.81
N ASP A 485 16.59 53.03 -26.46
CA ASP A 485 16.35 54.19 -27.33
C ASP A 485 16.42 55.51 -26.54
N ALA A 486 15.85 55.55 -25.33
CA ALA A 486 15.94 56.71 -24.43
C ALA A 486 17.38 56.99 -23.99
N PHE A 487 18.17 55.95 -23.69
CA PHE A 487 19.58 56.11 -23.39
C PHE A 487 20.38 56.62 -24.59
N ALA A 488 20.14 56.09 -25.79
CA ALA A 488 20.77 56.58 -27.01
C ALA A 488 20.42 58.06 -27.29
N ALA A 489 19.18 58.48 -27.03
CA ALA A 489 18.77 59.87 -27.13
C ALA A 489 19.48 60.76 -26.07
N ALA A 490 19.61 60.28 -24.83
CA ALA A 490 20.30 60.98 -23.76
C ALA A 490 21.81 61.15 -24.03
N ILE A 491 22.46 60.15 -24.65
CA ILE A 491 23.85 60.26 -25.12
C ILE A 491 23.98 61.42 -26.12
N LYS A 492 23.14 61.45 -27.16
CA LYS A 492 23.17 62.53 -28.16
C LYS A 492 22.91 63.91 -27.55
N ALA A 493 22.01 64.00 -26.57
CA ALA A 493 21.72 65.24 -25.86
C ALA A 493 22.91 65.73 -25.03
N ALA A 494 23.60 64.83 -24.33
CA ALA A 494 24.83 65.13 -23.60
C ALA A 494 25.97 65.56 -24.53
N GLU A 495 26.18 64.87 -25.66
CA GLU A 495 27.19 65.26 -26.66
C GLU A 495 26.91 66.66 -27.24
N ALA A 496 25.65 66.96 -27.54
CA ALA A 496 25.24 68.28 -28.02
C ALA A 496 25.43 69.38 -26.95
N ALA A 497 25.11 69.09 -25.68
CA ALA A 497 25.30 70.04 -24.58
C ALA A 497 26.79 70.31 -24.33
N ALA A 498 27.63 69.28 -24.33
CA ALA A 498 29.09 69.41 -24.20
C ALA A 498 29.70 70.24 -25.35
N ALA A 499 29.22 70.04 -26.58
CA ALA A 499 29.63 70.84 -27.73
C ALA A 499 29.23 72.32 -27.57
N GLN A 500 28.01 72.60 -27.09
CA GLN A 500 27.54 73.97 -26.81
C GLN A 500 28.34 74.64 -25.70
N LEU A 501 28.65 73.91 -24.62
CA LEU A 501 29.52 74.38 -23.54
C LEU A 501 30.90 74.77 -24.06
N LYS A 502 31.51 73.94 -24.91
CA LYS A 502 32.81 74.25 -25.52
C LYS A 502 32.77 75.57 -26.30
N VAL A 503 31.75 75.75 -27.15
CA VAL A 503 31.58 76.98 -27.93
C VAL A 503 31.35 78.20 -27.02
N ALA A 504 30.49 78.08 -26.00
CA ALA A 504 30.20 79.17 -25.07
C ALA A 504 31.43 79.56 -24.22
N ALA A 505 32.22 78.59 -23.78
CA ALA A 505 33.46 78.82 -23.04
C ALA A 505 34.52 79.53 -23.91
N GLU A 506 34.67 79.13 -25.18
CA GLU A 506 35.57 79.79 -26.13
C GLU A 506 35.14 81.26 -26.39
N LYS A 507 33.83 81.52 -26.56
CA LYS A 507 33.29 82.88 -26.69
C LYS A 507 33.54 83.73 -25.45
N PHE A 508 33.29 83.19 -24.25
CA PHE A 508 33.53 83.89 -23.00
C PHE A 508 35.01 84.23 -22.80
N ALA A 509 35.91 83.27 -23.07
CA ALA A 509 37.35 83.49 -23.00
C ALA A 509 37.82 84.62 -23.96
N ALA A 510 37.28 84.65 -25.18
CA ALA A 510 37.55 85.70 -26.15
C ALA A 510 37.01 87.07 -25.70
N ALA A 511 35.77 87.14 -25.22
CA ALA A 511 35.13 88.37 -24.74
C ALA A 511 35.82 88.92 -23.47
N LYS A 512 36.24 88.05 -22.56
CA LYS A 512 37.03 88.39 -21.37
C LYS A 512 38.39 88.99 -21.76
N THR A 513 39.11 88.34 -22.67
CA THR A 513 40.40 88.84 -23.19
C THR A 513 40.25 90.20 -23.86
N ALA A 514 39.15 90.44 -24.58
CA ALA A 514 38.86 91.72 -25.23
C ALA A 514 38.57 92.84 -24.21
N ALA A 515 37.77 92.57 -23.17
CA ALA A 515 37.45 93.53 -22.12
C ALA A 515 38.67 93.86 -21.21
N GLU A 516 39.54 92.89 -20.94
CA GLU A 516 40.77 93.09 -20.14
C GLU A 516 41.82 93.93 -20.88
N LYS A 517 41.93 93.81 -22.21
CA LYS A 517 42.87 94.60 -23.02
C LYS A 517 42.55 96.09 -23.04
N THR A 518 41.27 96.48 -23.04
CA THR A 518 40.85 97.89 -23.05
C THR A 518 40.89 98.56 -21.68
N GLN A 519 40.75 97.79 -20.58
CA GLN A 519 40.97 98.28 -19.21
C GLN A 519 42.39 98.79 -18.94
N SER A 520 43.39 98.34 -19.71
CA SER A 520 44.78 98.82 -19.57
C SER A 520 45.09 100.13 -20.30
N ASN A 521 44.19 100.63 -21.17
CA ASN A 521 44.48 101.72 -22.11
C ASN A 521 43.42 102.84 -22.19
N ALA A 522 42.29 102.78 -21.48
CA ALA A 522 41.23 103.80 -21.56
C ALA A 522 40.52 104.07 -20.22
N GLU A 523 40.45 105.35 -19.83
CA GLU A 523 39.51 105.86 -18.81
C GLU A 523 38.42 106.70 -19.52
N PRO A 524 37.12 106.33 -19.45
CA PRO A 524 36.54 105.17 -18.77
C PRO A 524 36.60 103.87 -19.60
N PRO A 525 36.40 102.69 -18.96
CA PRO A 525 36.31 101.40 -19.65
C PRO A 525 35.18 101.37 -20.67
N ASP A 526 35.37 100.65 -21.78
CA ASP A 526 34.38 100.48 -22.85
C ASP A 526 33.17 99.66 -22.35
N ALA A 527 32.04 100.36 -22.16
CA ALA A 527 30.82 99.81 -21.61
C ALA A 527 30.21 98.68 -22.49
N ASP A 528 30.42 98.72 -23.80
CA ASP A 528 29.89 97.72 -24.74
C ASP A 528 30.68 96.41 -24.65
N LEU A 529 32.01 96.50 -24.44
CA LEU A 529 32.86 95.32 -24.23
C LEU A 529 32.60 94.64 -22.88
N ILE A 530 32.29 95.41 -21.83
CA ILE A 530 31.88 94.87 -20.53
C ILE A 530 30.52 94.17 -20.66
N ALA A 531 29.54 94.79 -21.33
CA ALA A 531 28.24 94.19 -21.57
C ALA A 531 28.34 92.90 -22.41
N ALA A 532 29.23 92.86 -23.41
CA ALA A 532 29.48 91.66 -24.22
C ALA A 532 30.16 90.53 -23.43
N ARG A 533 31.09 90.86 -22.53
CA ARG A 533 31.67 89.89 -21.58
C ARG A 533 30.59 89.30 -20.67
N ASP A 534 29.77 90.14 -20.04
CA ASP A 534 28.73 89.71 -19.10
C ASP A 534 27.64 88.86 -19.79
N ALA A 535 27.33 89.17 -21.05
CA ALA A 535 26.44 88.35 -21.87
C ALA A 535 27.06 86.98 -22.20
N ALA A 536 28.35 86.94 -22.56
CA ALA A 536 29.06 85.69 -22.83
C ALA A 536 29.28 84.85 -21.57
N GLU A 537 29.46 85.48 -20.41
CA GLU A 537 29.53 84.83 -19.09
C GLU A 537 28.21 84.12 -18.77
N LYS A 538 27.07 84.82 -18.91
CA LYS A 538 25.74 84.23 -18.74
C LYS A 538 25.46 83.09 -19.74
N GLU A 539 25.90 83.22 -21.00
CA GLU A 539 25.79 82.16 -22.01
C GLU A 539 26.62 80.92 -21.59
N ALA A 540 27.83 81.12 -21.07
CA ALA A 540 28.70 80.05 -20.57
C ALA A 540 28.12 79.37 -19.31
N GLU A 541 27.63 80.14 -18.34
CA GLU A 541 26.98 79.61 -17.13
C GLU A 541 25.73 78.78 -17.47
N ALA A 542 24.90 79.26 -18.40
CA ALA A 542 23.73 78.52 -18.88
C ALA A 542 24.13 77.22 -19.61
N ALA A 543 25.23 77.23 -20.36
CA ALA A 543 25.74 76.04 -21.03
C ALA A 543 26.35 75.02 -20.04
N VAL A 544 26.99 75.48 -18.96
CA VAL A 544 27.48 74.62 -17.87
C VAL A 544 26.32 73.88 -17.20
N GLU A 545 25.24 74.59 -16.85
CA GLU A 545 24.08 73.95 -16.21
C GLU A 545 23.39 72.96 -17.16
N LYS A 546 23.29 73.32 -18.46
CA LYS A 546 22.72 72.43 -19.47
C LYS A 546 23.53 71.15 -19.69
N ASP A 547 24.87 71.23 -19.70
CA ASP A 547 25.76 70.08 -19.79
C ASP A 547 25.61 69.17 -18.57
N LYS A 548 25.60 69.75 -17.37
CA LYS A 548 25.37 69.03 -16.12
C LYS A 548 24.03 68.27 -16.12
N MET A 549 22.94 68.95 -16.46
CA MET A 549 21.61 68.33 -16.54
C MET A 549 21.56 67.20 -17.58
N ALA A 550 22.20 67.39 -18.75
CA ALA A 550 22.26 66.35 -19.78
C ALA A 550 23.12 65.14 -19.34
N GLY A 551 24.21 65.39 -18.60
CA GLY A 551 25.04 64.35 -17.98
C GLY A 551 24.28 63.51 -16.95
N GLU A 552 23.52 64.15 -16.06
CA GLU A 552 22.66 63.47 -15.07
C GLU A 552 21.54 62.66 -15.74
N ALA A 553 20.91 63.21 -16.78
CA ALA A 553 19.90 62.52 -17.57
C ALA A 553 20.47 61.29 -18.28
N ARG A 554 21.70 61.37 -18.82
CA ARG A 554 22.40 60.24 -19.44
C ARG A 554 22.66 59.12 -18.43
N ILE A 555 23.19 59.43 -17.25
CA ILE A 555 23.46 58.44 -16.19
C ILE A 555 22.16 57.74 -15.75
N THR A 556 21.08 58.51 -15.60
CA THR A 556 19.76 57.97 -15.25
C THR A 556 19.23 57.03 -16.33
N ALA A 557 19.34 57.42 -17.60
CA ALA A 557 18.91 56.60 -18.73
C ALA A 557 19.77 55.35 -18.91
N GLU A 558 21.08 55.41 -18.64
CA GLU A 558 21.99 54.26 -18.65
C GLU A 558 21.55 53.20 -17.63
N LYS A 559 21.32 53.63 -16.38
CA LYS A 559 20.85 52.75 -15.32
C LYS A 559 19.49 52.13 -15.67
N GLY A 560 18.56 52.93 -16.18
CA GLY A 560 17.25 52.46 -16.62
C GLY A 560 17.33 51.42 -17.75
N ALA A 561 18.22 51.64 -18.73
CA ALA A 561 18.47 50.68 -19.82
C ALA A 561 19.09 49.38 -19.31
N ALA A 562 20.05 49.46 -18.38
CA ALA A 562 20.67 48.29 -17.77
C ALA A 562 19.67 47.45 -16.98
N GLU A 563 18.83 48.09 -16.15
CA GLU A 563 17.79 47.42 -15.37
C GLU A 563 16.72 46.77 -16.26
N ALA A 564 16.24 47.48 -17.29
CA ALA A 564 15.26 46.95 -18.23
C ALA A 564 15.84 45.76 -19.04
N SER A 565 17.11 45.86 -19.45
CA SER A 565 17.80 44.75 -20.13
C SER A 565 17.95 43.53 -19.23
N ALA A 566 18.29 43.71 -17.95
CA ALA A 566 18.39 42.61 -16.99
C ALA A 566 17.03 41.92 -16.78
N LYS A 567 15.95 42.70 -16.63
CA LYS A 567 14.58 42.17 -16.50
C LYS A 567 14.15 41.40 -17.76
N ALA A 568 14.45 41.91 -18.95
CA ALA A 568 14.14 41.23 -20.20
C ALA A 568 14.88 39.89 -20.34
N LYS A 569 16.17 39.82 -19.94
CA LYS A 569 16.95 38.58 -19.95
C LYS A 569 16.41 37.54 -18.97
N ASP A 570 16.08 37.96 -17.75
CA ASP A 570 15.47 37.07 -16.75
C ASP A 570 14.10 36.54 -17.24
N ALA A 571 13.29 37.40 -17.85
CA ALA A 571 12.00 37.00 -18.41
C ALA A 571 12.14 36.00 -19.57
N GLU A 572 13.12 36.17 -20.47
CA GLU A 572 13.37 35.22 -21.56
C GLU A 572 13.83 33.86 -21.01
N ALA A 573 14.68 33.84 -19.98
CA ALA A 573 15.08 32.60 -19.31
C ALA A 573 13.88 31.89 -18.66
N LYS A 574 12.99 32.64 -17.99
CA LYS A 574 11.75 32.10 -17.40
C LYS A 574 10.78 31.58 -18.44
N LYS A 575 10.65 32.27 -19.58
CA LYS A 575 9.86 31.80 -20.74
C LYS A 575 10.39 30.46 -21.25
N ALA A 576 11.71 30.33 -21.47
CA ALA A 576 12.31 29.07 -21.90
C ALA A 576 12.02 27.93 -20.91
N ALA A 577 12.26 28.17 -19.60
CA ALA A 577 11.98 27.18 -18.57
C ALA A 577 10.48 26.81 -18.46
N ALA A 578 9.58 27.77 -18.65
CA ALA A 578 8.15 27.50 -18.67
C ALA A 578 7.73 26.66 -19.88
N ALA A 579 8.28 26.95 -21.07
CA ALA A 579 8.06 26.16 -22.28
C ALA A 579 8.55 24.72 -22.12
N ASP A 580 9.73 24.51 -21.53
CA ASP A 580 10.26 23.17 -21.26
C ASP A 580 9.37 22.37 -20.28
N ARG A 581 8.88 23.03 -19.22
CA ARG A 581 7.92 22.41 -18.28
C ARG A 581 6.62 22.03 -18.97
N ALA A 582 6.08 22.92 -19.81
CA ALA A 582 4.87 22.67 -20.58
C ALA A 582 5.05 21.48 -21.53
N LYS A 583 6.17 21.41 -22.25
CA LYS A 583 6.52 20.26 -23.10
C LYS A 583 6.61 18.97 -22.30
N ALA A 584 7.32 18.95 -21.18
CA ALA A 584 7.47 17.75 -20.35
C ALA A 584 6.14 17.29 -19.74
N ALA A 585 5.27 18.22 -19.33
CA ALA A 585 3.95 17.91 -18.81
C ALA A 585 3.04 17.34 -19.91
N ASN A 586 3.07 17.92 -21.13
CA ASN A 586 2.33 17.39 -22.27
C ASN A 586 2.79 16.00 -22.71
N GLU A 587 4.10 15.73 -22.69
CA GLU A 587 4.64 14.39 -22.96
C GLU A 587 4.11 13.36 -21.97
N LYS A 588 4.03 13.70 -20.67
CA LYS A 588 3.42 12.83 -19.65
C LYS A 588 1.92 12.65 -19.84
N ALA A 589 1.21 13.71 -20.24
CA ALA A 589 -0.24 13.69 -20.45
C ALA A 589 -0.68 13.07 -21.79
N LYS A 590 0.26 12.52 -22.58
CA LYS A 590 -0.07 11.84 -23.83
C LYS A 590 -1.06 10.68 -23.58
N PRO A 591 -2.11 10.58 -24.41
CA PRO A 591 -3.08 9.52 -24.25
C PRO A 591 -2.44 8.16 -24.53
N THR A 592 -2.63 7.22 -23.61
CA THR A 592 -2.19 5.83 -23.73
C THR A 592 -3.40 4.92 -23.68
N ASP A 593 -3.49 3.97 -24.61
CA ASP A 593 -4.55 2.96 -24.57
C ASP A 593 -4.33 2.03 -23.38
N VAL A 594 -5.35 1.90 -22.55
CA VAL A 594 -5.34 1.05 -21.36
C VAL A 594 -6.61 0.22 -21.29
N THR A 595 -6.54 -0.92 -20.63
CA THR A 595 -7.73 -1.61 -20.14
C THR A 595 -7.75 -1.48 -18.62
N ILE A 596 -8.86 -1.00 -18.08
CA ILE A 596 -9.03 -0.82 -16.63
C ILE A 596 -10.13 -1.74 -16.12
N THR A 597 -10.05 -2.06 -14.84
CA THR A 597 -11.15 -2.68 -14.10
C THR A 597 -11.72 -1.63 -13.16
N ALA A 598 -13.04 -1.50 -13.11
CA ALA A 598 -13.74 -0.65 -12.16
C ALA A 598 -14.72 -1.48 -11.34
N TYR A 599 -14.83 -1.14 -10.05
CA TYR A 599 -15.78 -1.71 -9.12
C TYR A 599 -16.74 -0.63 -8.65
N SER A 600 -18.00 -0.99 -8.40
CA SER A 600 -18.91 -0.10 -7.69
C SER A 600 -18.62 -0.09 -6.21
N ALA A 601 -19.03 0.98 -5.53
CA ALA A 601 -19.29 0.89 -4.09
C ALA A 601 -20.26 -0.29 -3.82
N PRO A 602 -20.11 -1.02 -2.70
CA PRO A 602 -21.03 -2.10 -2.36
C PRO A 602 -22.48 -1.62 -2.28
N ILE A 603 -23.40 -2.44 -2.77
CA ILE A 603 -24.83 -2.17 -2.81
C ILE A 603 -25.54 -3.20 -1.91
N THR A 604 -26.29 -2.71 -0.94
CA THR A 604 -27.02 -3.54 0.03
C THR A 604 -28.52 -3.49 -0.21
N PHE A 605 -29.17 -4.65 -0.13
CA PHE A 605 -30.62 -4.79 -0.12
C PHE A 605 -31.05 -5.85 0.88
N GLN A 606 -32.29 -5.75 1.34
CA GLN A 606 -32.90 -6.68 2.28
C GLN A 606 -34.12 -7.33 1.62
N VAL A 607 -34.09 -8.66 1.55
CA VAL A 607 -35.22 -9.47 1.10
C VAL A 607 -36.12 -9.76 2.31
N LYS A 608 -37.34 -9.27 2.30
CA LYS A 608 -38.37 -9.57 3.30
C LYS A 608 -39.12 -10.85 2.91
N PRO A 609 -39.59 -11.67 3.87
CA PRO A 609 -40.47 -12.80 3.58
C PRO A 609 -41.74 -12.33 2.86
N GLU A 610 -42.28 -13.18 2.00
CA GLU A 610 -43.59 -12.95 1.39
C GLU A 610 -44.65 -12.94 2.51
N GLU A 611 -45.45 -11.87 2.59
CA GLU A 611 -46.56 -11.83 3.53
C GLU A 611 -47.53 -12.96 3.16
N LYS A 612 -47.66 -13.97 4.03
CA LYS A 612 -48.69 -15.00 3.88
C LYS A 612 -50.06 -14.32 3.95
N LYS A 613 -50.75 -14.23 2.82
CA LYS A 613 -52.15 -13.81 2.74
C LYS A 613 -53.08 -14.88 3.29
#